data_AF-A0AAN8QXV2-F1
#
_entry.id   AF-A0AAN8QXV2-F1
#
_cell.length_a   1.000
_cell.length_b   1.000
_cell.length_c   1.000
_cell.angle_alpha   90.00
_cell.angle_beta   90.00
_cell.angle_gamma   90.00
#
_symmetry.space_group_name_H-M   'P 1'
#
loop_
_entity.id
_entity.type
_entity.pdbx_description
1 polymer ?
#
loop_
_entity_poly.entity_id
_entity_poly.type
_entity_poly.pdbx_seq_one_letter_code
_entity_poly.pdbx_strand_id
1 'polypeptide(L)'
;MRKLFVRQGAHLPWDVLCTYAEVLHIKLPIQPNDPVHHVLALNFLSCITKHFYPSEDLIAKETEYFTATVREGQAGAYYILSRAPYEVRGNIKKFGVTKLLDGGVYKAAYPLHDCRFNVRSKEDECPNERYLLYNEWAHPKSFYKMQPLDLIRKYYGEKIGIYFAWLGFYTAMLALAAIVGLGCFIYGYTTQETSTWSKEVCDPLIGGTIVMCPQCDKECTYWRLNSTCESSKKLCIFDNYGTLVFAVFMAIWGDDRCSWSSGSATRQSWSMIGDTVEFLEQEEQPRPEYEAKCNHERINPVTRVKENVPYTACGRCIRVSLGIGTVLFWIVLILASVAWPSSYTDWQCSSHFRRDSSLT
;
A
#
# COMPACT_ATOMS: atom_id res chain seq x y z
N MET A 1 -7.53 -17.46 38.84
CA MET A 1 -6.40 -16.50 39.01
C MET A 1 -6.61 -15.29 38.10
N ARG A 2 -6.84 -14.09 38.65
CA ARG A 2 -6.86 -12.86 37.85
C ARG A 2 -5.41 -12.49 37.53
N LYS A 3 -5.04 -12.45 36.25
CA LYS A 3 -3.72 -11.93 35.83
C LYS A 3 -3.70 -10.43 36.11
N LEU A 4 -2.84 -9.98 37.02
CA LEU A 4 -2.61 -8.56 37.27
C LEU A 4 -1.76 -8.01 36.12
N PHE A 5 -2.26 -7.00 35.41
CA PHE A 5 -1.48 -6.29 34.40
C PHE A 5 -0.97 -4.99 35.01
N VAL A 6 0.35 -4.79 34.98
CA VAL A 6 0.99 -3.54 35.40
C VAL A 6 1.31 -2.72 34.14
N ARG A 7 0.95 -1.44 34.14
CA ARG A 7 1.28 -0.49 33.07
C ARG A 7 2.33 0.48 33.59
N GLN A 8 3.44 0.61 32.86
CA GLN A 8 4.50 1.57 33.16
C GLN A 8 4.48 2.66 32.08
N GLY A 9 4.39 3.92 32.49
CA GLY A 9 4.57 5.07 31.60
C GLY A 9 6.02 5.48 31.57
N ALA A 10 6.59 5.67 30.38
CA ALA A 10 7.93 6.20 30.20
C ALA A 10 7.84 7.65 29.71
N HIS A 11 8.52 8.55 30.40
CA HIS A 11 8.63 9.96 30.05
C HIS A 11 10.11 10.32 29.89
N LEU A 12 10.46 11.04 28.83
CA LEU A 12 11.82 11.51 28.58
C LEU A 12 11.94 12.97 28.96
N PRO A 13 12.90 13.35 29.82
CA PRO A 13 13.21 14.74 30.07
C PRO A 13 13.62 15.49 28.80
N TRP A 14 13.35 16.80 28.76
CA TRP A 14 13.66 17.67 27.63
C TRP A 14 15.13 17.58 27.19
N ASP A 15 16.07 17.60 28.14
CA ASP A 15 17.51 17.55 27.85
C ASP A 15 17.91 16.25 27.13
N VAL A 16 17.28 15.13 27.51
CA VAL A 16 17.51 13.84 26.87
C VAL A 16 16.97 13.85 25.45
N LEU A 17 15.78 14.44 25.23
CA LEU A 17 15.21 14.59 23.89
C LEU A 17 16.10 15.42 22.98
N CYS A 18 16.59 16.58 23.45
CA CYS A 18 17.51 17.42 22.69
C CYS A 18 18.80 16.67 22.33
N THR A 19 19.38 15.93 23.29
CA THR A 19 20.62 15.16 23.06
C THR A 19 20.42 14.11 21.98
N TYR A 20 19.32 13.35 22.03
CA TYR A 20 19.05 12.32 21.03
C TYR A 20 18.56 12.89 19.70
N ALA A 21 17.89 14.04 19.69
CA ALA A 21 17.57 14.76 18.47
C ALA A 21 18.83 15.22 17.72
N GLU A 22 19.87 15.63 18.45
CA GLU A 22 21.19 15.97 17.88
C GLU A 22 21.89 14.73 17.32
N VAL A 23 21.93 13.61 18.06
CA VAL A 23 22.51 12.33 17.60
C VAL A 23 21.80 11.80 16.34
N LEU A 24 20.49 12.02 16.26
CA LEU A 24 19.66 11.63 15.12
C LEU A 24 19.63 12.69 14.01
N HIS A 25 20.29 13.83 14.19
CA HIS A 25 20.31 14.96 13.26
C HIS A 25 18.91 15.36 12.76
N ILE A 26 17.95 15.47 13.68
CA ILE A 26 16.56 15.83 13.35
C ILE A 26 16.52 17.27 12.81
N LYS A 27 16.00 17.44 11.59
CA LYS A 27 15.79 18.76 10.97
C LYS A 27 14.55 19.42 11.57
N LEU A 28 14.72 20.64 12.08
CA LEU A 28 13.64 21.47 12.62
C LEU A 28 13.56 22.77 11.80
N PRO A 29 12.35 23.32 11.59
CA PRO A 29 12.22 24.62 10.94
C PRO A 29 12.87 25.72 11.81
N ILE A 30 13.76 26.50 11.20
CA ILE A 30 14.48 27.62 11.86
C ILE A 30 13.69 28.93 11.70
N GLN A 31 12.82 29.01 10.69
CA GLN A 31 11.99 30.17 10.38
C GLN A 31 10.64 29.68 9.80
N PRO A 32 9.52 30.37 10.09
CA PRO A 32 8.23 30.11 9.44
C PRO A 32 8.40 30.14 7.93
N ASN A 33 8.24 28.97 7.31
CA ASN A 33 8.07 28.90 5.87
C ASN A 33 6.67 29.44 5.57
N ASP A 34 6.58 30.59 4.91
CA ASP A 34 5.32 30.96 4.27
C ASP A 34 5.05 29.95 3.14
N PRO A 35 4.02 29.10 3.23
CA PRO A 35 3.67 28.27 2.09
C PRO A 35 3.15 29.20 1.01
N VAL A 36 3.96 29.41 -0.03
CA VAL A 36 3.50 30.06 -1.26
C VAL A 36 2.53 29.08 -1.92
N HIS A 37 1.26 29.18 -1.55
CA HIS A 37 0.15 28.58 -2.29
C HIS A 37 0.06 29.28 -3.65
N HIS A 38 0.92 28.92 -4.60
CA HIS A 38 0.65 29.17 -6.01
C HIS A 38 -0.44 28.20 -6.48
N VAL A 39 -1.68 28.43 -6.03
CA VAL A 39 -2.87 27.91 -6.71
C VAL A 39 -3.08 28.77 -7.95
N LEU A 40 -2.22 28.61 -8.93
CA LEU A 40 -2.31 29.27 -10.23
C LEU A 40 -2.74 28.22 -11.26
N ALA A 41 -3.95 27.68 -11.07
CA ALA A 41 -4.67 26.93 -12.09
C ALA A 41 -6.16 26.85 -11.72
N LEU A 42 -7.00 27.58 -12.47
CA LEU A 42 -8.47 27.51 -12.51
C LEU A 42 -9.24 28.20 -11.37
N ASN A 43 -9.11 29.54 -11.27
CA ASN A 43 -9.95 30.41 -10.43
C ASN A 43 -11.47 30.29 -10.67
N PHE A 44 -11.92 29.65 -11.75
CA PHE A 44 -13.34 29.41 -12.04
C PHE A 44 -13.94 28.22 -11.26
N LEU A 45 -13.12 27.25 -10.83
CA LEU A 45 -13.56 26.03 -10.15
C LEU A 45 -13.37 26.06 -8.62
N SER A 46 -12.81 27.15 -8.07
CA SER A 46 -12.48 27.29 -6.64
C SER A 46 -13.68 27.14 -5.70
N CYS A 47 -14.88 27.56 -6.14
CA CYS A 47 -16.12 27.39 -5.36
C CYS A 47 -16.52 25.91 -5.22
N ILE A 48 -16.28 25.10 -6.25
CA ILE A 48 -16.60 23.67 -6.27
C ILE A 48 -15.55 22.89 -5.48
N THR A 49 -14.27 23.21 -5.64
CA THR A 49 -13.17 22.51 -4.94
C THR A 49 -13.12 22.79 -3.44
N LYS A 50 -13.61 23.96 -2.98
CA LYS A 50 -13.69 24.30 -1.55
C LYS A 50 -14.55 23.32 -0.74
N HIS A 51 -15.58 22.72 -1.33
CA HIS A 51 -16.41 21.73 -0.64
C HIS A 51 -15.71 20.39 -0.43
N PHE A 52 -14.69 20.10 -1.25
CA PHE A 52 -13.90 18.88 -1.18
C PHE A 52 -12.69 19.02 -0.26
N TYR A 53 -12.25 20.24 0.06
CA TYR A 53 -11.12 20.45 0.97
C TYR A 53 -11.59 20.43 2.44
N PRO A 54 -10.85 19.78 3.36
CA PRO A 54 -11.08 19.93 4.79
C PRO A 54 -11.06 21.40 5.19
N SER A 55 -11.94 21.81 6.11
CA SER A 55 -12.04 23.20 6.56
C SER A 55 -10.72 23.67 7.20
N GLU A 56 -10.07 24.66 6.59
CA GLU A 56 -8.81 25.26 7.06
C GLU A 56 -8.94 25.82 8.48
N ASP A 57 -10.11 26.33 8.88
CA ASP A 57 -10.36 26.87 10.23
C ASP A 57 -10.21 25.81 11.35
N LEU A 58 -10.32 24.52 11.02
CA LEU A 58 -10.17 23.39 11.95
C LEU A 58 -8.76 22.80 11.93
N ILE A 59 -7.97 23.09 10.90
CA ILE A 59 -6.58 22.67 10.75
C ILE A 59 -5.72 23.90 11.07
N ALA A 60 -5.44 24.10 12.36
CA ALA A 60 -4.63 25.25 12.81
C ALA A 60 -3.32 25.33 12.01
N LYS A 61 -3.05 26.51 11.41
CA LYS A 61 -1.75 26.82 10.79
C LYS A 61 -0.68 26.73 11.88
N GLU A 62 0.33 25.91 11.63
CA GLU A 62 1.34 25.51 12.60
C GLU A 62 2.05 26.72 13.23
N THR A 63 1.99 26.85 14.56
CA THR A 63 2.95 27.65 15.30
C THR A 63 4.18 26.79 15.56
N GLU A 64 5.16 26.98 14.69
CA GLU A 64 6.43 26.26 14.63
C GLU A 64 7.35 26.59 15.81
N TYR A 65 7.08 26.02 16.98
CA TYR A 65 8.11 25.79 18.00
C TYR A 65 7.78 24.46 18.68
N PHE A 66 8.44 23.37 18.26
CA PHE A 66 8.25 22.02 18.80
C PHE A 66 6.79 21.56 18.94
N THR A 67 5.88 21.90 18.04
CA THR A 67 4.60 21.17 17.93
C THR A 67 4.76 19.77 17.29
N ALA A 68 6.00 19.37 17.01
CA ALA A 68 6.48 17.99 16.92
C ALA A 68 6.53 17.25 18.28
N THR A 69 5.78 17.71 19.28
CA THR A 69 5.90 17.47 20.73
C THR A 69 5.57 16.06 21.22
N VAL A 70 5.20 15.14 20.34
CA VAL A 70 4.90 13.75 20.72
C VAL A 70 5.70 12.75 19.87
N ARG A 71 5.92 13.02 18.58
CA ARG A 71 6.55 12.10 17.63
C ARG A 71 8.07 12.01 17.81
N GLU A 72 8.77 13.13 17.96
CA GLU A 72 10.23 13.11 18.19
C GLU A 72 10.55 12.49 19.55
N GLY A 73 9.70 12.75 20.55
CA GLY A 73 9.76 12.08 21.84
C GLY A 73 9.51 10.58 21.78
N GLN A 74 8.52 10.12 21.00
CA GLN A 74 8.21 8.70 20.83
C GLN A 74 9.26 7.97 19.99
N ALA A 75 9.73 8.57 18.90
CA ALA A 75 10.79 8.00 18.06
C ALA A 75 12.11 7.94 18.83
N GLY A 76 12.49 9.00 19.54
CA GLY A 76 13.62 9.03 20.47
C GLY A 76 13.48 8.01 21.59
N ALA A 77 12.29 7.88 22.20
CA ALA A 77 12.03 6.86 23.23
C ALA A 77 12.17 5.44 22.68
N TYR A 78 11.58 5.15 21.53
CA TYR A 78 11.72 3.84 20.91
C TYR A 78 13.18 3.56 20.54
N TYR A 79 13.89 4.57 20.02
CA TYR A 79 15.32 4.49 19.73
C TYR A 79 16.13 4.11 20.97
N ILE A 80 15.94 4.82 22.08
CA ILE A 80 16.61 4.56 23.36
C ILE A 80 16.25 3.16 23.88
N LEU A 81 14.96 2.81 23.92
CA LEU A 81 14.49 1.51 24.41
C LEU A 81 15.01 0.34 23.56
N SER A 82 15.23 0.56 22.26
CA SER A 82 15.78 -0.46 21.36
C SER A 82 17.27 -0.71 21.55
N ARG A 83 18.01 0.24 22.14
CA ARG A 83 19.47 0.18 22.35
C ARG A 83 19.89 0.10 23.81
N ALA A 84 18.98 0.36 24.75
CA ALA A 84 19.27 0.29 26.18
C ALA A 84 19.75 -1.12 26.57
N PRO A 85 20.96 -1.26 27.17
CA PRO A 85 21.42 -2.51 27.71
C PRO A 85 20.72 -2.81 29.04
N TYR A 86 20.28 -4.06 29.22
CA TYR A 86 19.67 -4.51 30.49
C TYR A 86 20.56 -5.52 31.24
N GLU A 87 21.50 -6.16 30.54
CA GLU A 87 22.47 -7.06 31.17
C GLU A 87 23.84 -6.85 30.53
N VAL A 88 24.82 -6.48 31.37
CA VAL A 88 26.23 -6.35 30.97
C VAL A 88 27.03 -7.33 31.83
N ARG A 89 27.44 -8.46 31.24
CA ARG A 89 28.26 -9.48 31.91
C ARG A 89 29.53 -9.71 31.09
N GLY A 90 30.63 -9.05 31.49
CA GLY A 90 31.90 -9.07 30.76
C GLY A 90 31.71 -8.55 29.32
N ASN A 91 32.08 -9.36 28.33
CA ASN A 91 31.91 -9.03 26.90
C ASN A 91 30.49 -9.26 26.36
N ILE A 92 29.59 -9.86 27.13
CA ILE A 92 28.22 -10.14 26.68
C ILE A 92 27.32 -8.99 27.12
N LYS A 93 26.88 -8.18 26.15
CA LYS A 93 25.89 -7.12 26.35
C LYS A 93 24.56 -7.57 25.76
N LYS A 94 23.52 -7.68 26.58
CA LYS A 94 22.15 -7.86 26.10
C LYS A 94 21.44 -6.51 26.13
N PHE A 95 20.85 -6.13 25.00
CA PHE A 95 20.21 -4.85 24.81
C PHE A 95 18.91 -4.99 24.01
N GLY A 96 18.06 -3.98 24.14
CA GLY A 96 16.86 -3.79 23.35
C GLY A 96 15.58 -4.37 23.94
N VAL A 97 14.51 -3.58 23.86
CA VAL A 97 13.16 -3.95 24.32
C VAL A 97 12.54 -5.12 23.56
N THR A 98 12.89 -5.32 22.28
CA THR A 98 12.34 -6.40 21.46
C THR A 98 12.67 -7.79 22.03
N LYS A 99 13.91 -8.00 22.50
CA LYS A 99 14.28 -9.25 23.18
C LYS A 99 13.50 -9.49 24.47
N LEU A 100 13.15 -8.44 25.20
CA LEU A 100 12.36 -8.54 26.43
C LEU A 100 10.88 -8.84 26.14
N LEU A 101 10.36 -8.37 25.00
CA LEU A 101 9.04 -8.73 24.49
C LEU A 101 9.01 -10.19 24.03
N ASP A 102 9.98 -10.61 23.23
CA ASP A 102 10.10 -11.99 22.73
C ASP A 102 10.31 -13.00 23.85
N GLY A 103 11.08 -12.61 24.88
CA GLY A 103 11.32 -13.40 26.09
C GLY A 103 10.13 -13.44 27.05
N GLY A 104 9.02 -12.73 26.76
CA GLY A 104 7.83 -12.70 27.59
C GLY A 104 7.96 -11.94 28.91
N VAL A 105 9.04 -11.15 29.09
CA VAL A 105 9.24 -10.28 30.26
C VAL A 105 8.29 -9.10 30.19
N TYR A 106 8.21 -8.45 29.03
CA TYR A 106 7.19 -7.46 28.72
C TYR A 106 6.13 -8.07 27.80
N LYS A 107 4.87 -7.69 28.01
CA LYS A 107 3.77 -8.15 27.15
C LYS A 107 3.61 -7.32 25.88
N ALA A 108 3.82 -6.01 25.96
CA ALA A 108 3.69 -5.09 24.85
C ALA A 108 4.39 -3.76 25.17
N ALA A 109 4.91 -3.10 24.15
CA ALA A 109 5.41 -1.73 24.20
C ALA A 109 4.84 -0.98 22.99
N TYR A 110 4.17 0.15 23.22
CA TYR A 110 3.50 0.93 22.18
C TYR A 110 3.37 2.40 22.58
N PRO A 111 3.43 3.33 21.62
CA PRO A 111 3.12 4.74 21.87
C PRO A 111 1.64 4.93 22.22
N LEU A 112 1.36 5.95 23.02
CA LEU A 112 -0.02 6.32 23.36
C LEU A 112 -0.58 7.29 22.31
N HIS A 113 -1.87 7.14 22.02
CA HIS A 113 -2.64 8.11 21.25
C HIS A 113 -3.19 9.21 22.16
N ASP A 114 -3.33 10.41 21.63
CA ASP A 114 -3.78 11.59 22.37
C ASP A 114 -5.19 11.41 22.96
N CYS A 115 -6.14 10.93 22.16
CA CYS A 115 -7.52 10.78 22.59
C CYS A 115 -8.24 9.60 21.93
N ARG A 116 -9.51 9.39 22.32
CA ARG A 116 -10.41 8.44 21.65
C ARG A 116 -10.86 9.02 20.31
N PHE A 117 -10.98 8.17 19.30
CA PHE A 117 -11.31 8.62 17.93
C PHE A 117 -12.75 9.16 17.80
N ASN A 118 -13.68 8.71 18.63
CA ASN A 118 -15.11 9.03 18.53
C ASN A 118 -15.60 10.10 19.53
N VAL A 119 -14.78 10.46 20.52
CA VAL A 119 -15.17 11.39 21.58
C VAL A 119 -14.04 12.40 21.76
N ARG A 120 -14.41 13.68 21.67
CA ARG A 120 -13.49 14.80 21.92
C ARG A 120 -13.04 14.79 23.39
N SER A 121 -11.74 14.94 23.63
CA SER A 121 -11.20 15.12 24.98
C SER A 121 -11.67 16.44 25.59
N LYS A 122 -11.87 16.45 26.90
CA LYS A 122 -12.24 17.64 27.68
C LYS A 122 -11.03 18.38 28.26
N GLU A 123 -9.83 17.84 28.07
CA GLU A 123 -8.59 18.44 28.54
C GLU A 123 -8.14 19.52 27.54
N ASP A 124 -8.00 20.76 28.02
CA ASP A 124 -7.65 21.91 27.17
C ASP A 124 -6.23 21.82 26.60
N GLU A 125 -5.35 21.05 27.25
CA GLU A 125 -3.96 20.83 26.82
C GLU A 125 -3.82 19.78 25.70
N CYS A 126 -4.88 18.99 25.43
CA CYS A 126 -4.85 17.91 24.45
C CYS A 126 -5.35 18.39 23.06
N PRO A 127 -4.51 18.37 21.99
CA PRO A 127 -4.86 18.91 20.67
C PRO A 127 -5.93 18.12 19.91
N ASN A 128 -6.39 16.96 20.42
CA ASN A 128 -7.49 16.16 19.85
C ASN A 128 -7.30 15.75 18.38
N GLU A 129 -6.06 15.60 17.92
CA GLU A 129 -5.74 15.37 16.50
C GLU A 129 -6.40 14.09 15.96
N ARG A 130 -6.44 13.01 16.75
CA ARG A 130 -7.08 11.75 16.35
C ARG A 130 -8.57 11.89 16.06
N TYR A 131 -9.29 12.67 16.87
CA TYR A 131 -10.72 12.90 16.69
C TYR A 131 -10.99 13.71 15.42
N LEU A 132 -10.16 14.74 15.18
CA LEU A 132 -10.22 15.54 13.96
C LEU A 132 -9.95 14.67 12.72
N LEU A 133 -8.90 13.86 12.76
CA LEU A 133 -8.52 12.95 11.67
C LEU A 133 -9.63 11.93 11.35
N TYR A 134 -10.34 11.46 12.38
CA TYR A 134 -11.47 10.56 12.19
C TYR A 134 -12.62 11.26 11.46
N ASN A 135 -13.05 12.44 11.89
CA ASN A 135 -14.16 13.16 11.26
C ASN A 135 -13.84 13.67 9.84
N GLU A 136 -12.65 14.22 9.62
CA GLU A 136 -12.31 14.84 8.34
C GLU A 136 -11.84 13.85 7.28
N TRP A 137 -11.32 12.70 7.67
CA TRP A 137 -10.69 11.77 6.73
C TRP A 137 -11.11 10.31 6.91
N ALA A 138 -10.91 9.70 8.08
CA ALA A 138 -11.07 8.25 8.23
C ALA A 138 -12.55 7.76 8.36
N HIS A 139 -13.52 8.69 8.42
CA HIS A 139 -14.93 8.35 8.46
C HIS A 139 -15.46 8.02 7.06
N PRO A 140 -16.25 6.94 6.85
CA PRO A 140 -16.82 6.61 5.54
C PRO A 140 -17.65 7.73 4.89
N LYS A 141 -18.21 8.63 5.70
CA LYS A 141 -18.94 9.84 5.23
C LYS A 141 -18.03 10.83 4.50
N SER A 142 -16.73 10.81 4.77
CA SER A 142 -15.75 11.76 4.24
C SER A 142 -15.06 11.24 2.98
N PHE A 143 -15.56 10.18 2.34
CA PHE A 143 -14.96 9.57 1.15
C PHE A 143 -14.81 10.54 -0.04
N TYR A 144 -15.66 11.56 -0.12
CA TYR A 144 -15.64 12.56 -1.19
C TYR A 144 -14.61 13.66 -0.92
N LYS A 145 -14.15 13.83 0.32
CA LYS A 145 -13.19 14.87 0.70
C LYS A 145 -11.78 14.50 0.21
N MET A 146 -10.99 15.53 -0.04
CA MET A 146 -9.56 15.42 -0.28
C MET A 146 -8.84 15.02 1.01
N GLN A 147 -7.76 14.24 0.87
CA GLN A 147 -7.02 13.72 2.01
C GLN A 147 -6.16 14.83 2.64
N PRO A 148 -6.27 15.09 3.96
CA PRO A 148 -5.40 16.04 4.67
C PRO A 148 -4.03 15.40 4.94
N LEU A 149 -3.17 15.36 3.91
CA LEU A 149 -1.88 14.68 3.97
C LEU A 149 -0.95 15.23 5.04
N ASP A 150 -0.96 16.55 5.28
CA ASP A 150 -0.16 17.18 6.32
C ASP A 150 -0.55 16.73 7.73
N LEU A 151 -1.85 16.63 8.00
CA LEU A 151 -2.37 16.16 9.29
C LEU A 151 -2.09 14.66 9.51
N ILE A 152 -2.20 13.85 8.44
CA ILE A 152 -1.85 12.42 8.48
C ILE A 152 -0.35 12.25 8.73
N ARG A 153 0.49 13.01 8.01
CA ARG A 153 1.95 13.02 8.16
C ARG A 153 2.35 13.44 9.57
N LYS A 154 1.70 14.46 10.14
CA LYS A 154 1.94 14.91 11.51
C LYS A 154 1.60 13.82 12.54
N TYR A 155 0.41 13.20 12.42
CA TYR A 155 -0.09 12.26 13.41
C TYR A 155 0.55 10.86 13.33
N TYR A 156 0.74 10.33 12.12
CA TYR A 156 1.24 8.96 11.90
C TYR A 156 2.71 8.90 11.44
N GLY A 157 3.29 10.02 11.04
CA GLY A 157 4.64 10.11 10.52
C GLY A 157 4.75 9.96 9.01
N GLU A 158 5.95 10.20 8.47
CA GLU A 158 6.20 10.24 7.03
C GLU A 158 5.94 8.91 6.33
N LYS A 159 6.30 7.77 6.94
CA LYS A 159 6.11 6.43 6.33
C LYS A 159 4.64 6.14 6.01
N ILE A 160 3.72 6.62 6.84
CA ILE A 160 2.28 6.47 6.63
C ILE A 160 1.74 7.61 5.75
N GLY A 161 2.27 8.83 5.92
CA GLY A 161 1.95 9.97 5.06
C GLY A 161 2.22 9.70 3.59
N ILE A 162 3.39 9.16 3.24
CA ILE A 162 3.76 8.83 1.85
C ILE A 162 2.87 7.74 1.25
N TYR A 163 2.50 6.74 2.05
CA TYR A 163 1.58 5.69 1.62
C TYR A 163 0.23 6.28 1.18
N PHE A 164 -0.35 7.17 2.00
CA PHE A 164 -1.62 7.80 1.67
C PHE A 164 -1.51 8.83 0.55
N ALA A 165 -0.41 9.58 0.47
CA ALA A 165 -0.14 10.48 -0.64
C ALA A 165 -0.10 9.72 -1.98
N TRP A 166 0.60 8.58 -2.02
CA TRP A 166 0.67 7.74 -3.20
C TRP A 166 -0.68 7.08 -3.53
N LEU A 167 -1.40 6.59 -2.52
CA LEU A 167 -2.75 6.04 -2.69
C LEU A 167 -3.70 7.09 -3.30
N GLY A 168 -3.71 8.31 -2.76
CA GLY A 168 -4.53 9.41 -3.27
C GLY A 168 -4.20 9.73 -4.73
N PHE A 169 -2.92 9.89 -5.05
CA PHE A 169 -2.46 10.10 -6.43
C PHE A 169 -2.91 8.96 -7.36
N TYR A 170 -2.73 7.70 -6.95
CA TYR A 170 -3.10 6.54 -7.75
C TYR A 170 -4.61 6.45 -8.00
N THR A 171 -5.43 6.71 -6.97
CA THR A 171 -6.90 6.73 -7.12
C THR A 171 -7.38 7.84 -8.07
N ALA A 172 -6.75 9.02 -8.04
CA ALA A 172 -7.08 10.11 -8.97
C ALA A 172 -6.72 9.76 -10.42
N MET A 173 -5.57 9.13 -10.65
CA MET A 173 -5.17 8.67 -12.00
C MET A 173 -6.05 7.52 -12.49
N LEU A 174 -6.45 6.60 -11.61
CA LEU A 174 -7.40 5.55 -11.94
C LEU A 174 -8.79 6.10 -12.25
N ALA A 175 -9.22 7.19 -11.60
CA ALA A 175 -10.50 7.82 -11.92
C ALA A 175 -10.53 8.31 -13.38
N LEU A 176 -9.44 8.88 -13.89
CA LEU A 176 -9.33 9.25 -15.32
C LEU A 176 -9.41 8.02 -16.22
N ALA A 177 -8.68 6.95 -15.90
CA ALA A 177 -8.74 5.70 -16.66
C ALA A 177 -10.13 5.07 -16.63
N ALA A 178 -10.84 5.14 -15.49
CA ALA A 178 -12.20 4.63 -15.34
C ALA A 178 -13.21 5.42 -16.18
N ILE A 179 -13.06 6.74 -16.32
CA ILE A 179 -13.92 7.56 -17.19
C ILE A 179 -13.77 7.14 -18.66
N VAL A 180 -12.52 6.99 -19.14
CA VAL A 180 -12.25 6.53 -20.50
C VAL A 180 -12.78 5.10 -20.70
N GLY A 181 -12.51 4.19 -19.76
CA GLY A 181 -12.99 2.82 -19.80
C GLY A 181 -14.52 2.70 -19.80
N LEU A 182 -15.21 3.53 -19.02
CA LEU A 182 -16.67 3.61 -19.03
C LEU A 182 -17.20 4.10 -20.38
N GLY A 183 -16.53 5.08 -21.00
CA GLY A 183 -16.85 5.53 -22.36
C GLY A 183 -16.72 4.41 -23.39
N CYS A 184 -15.63 3.65 -23.35
CA CYS A 184 -15.41 2.48 -24.21
C CYS A 184 -16.46 1.38 -23.97
N PHE A 185 -16.87 1.15 -22.72
CA PHE A 185 -17.91 0.19 -22.39
C PHE A 185 -19.29 0.62 -22.92
N ILE A 186 -19.67 1.89 -22.76
CA ILE A 186 -20.92 2.43 -23.31
C ILE A 186 -20.93 2.31 -24.84
N TYR A 187 -19.79 2.59 -25.49
CA TYR A 187 -19.63 2.39 -26.95
C TYR A 187 -19.83 0.92 -27.36
N GLY A 188 -19.27 -0.03 -26.60
CA GLY A 188 -19.50 -1.47 -26.82
C GLY A 188 -20.96 -1.85 -26.67
N TYR A 189 -21.62 -1.33 -25.62
CA TYR A 189 -23.03 -1.59 -25.35
C TYR A 189 -23.97 -1.08 -26.45
N THR A 190 -23.67 0.08 -27.05
CA THR A 190 -24.47 0.61 -28.17
C THR A 190 -24.21 -0.12 -29.49
N THR A 191 -23.02 -0.72 -29.65
CA THR A 191 -22.58 -1.40 -30.89
C THR A 191 -22.94 -2.89 -30.91
N GLN A 192 -23.29 -3.50 -29.78
CA GLN A 192 -23.53 -4.95 -29.67
C GLN A 192 -24.65 -5.47 -30.59
N GLU A 193 -25.70 -4.68 -30.83
CA GLU A 193 -26.85 -5.06 -31.67
C GLU A 193 -26.64 -4.67 -33.14
N THR A 194 -25.63 -3.85 -33.47
CA THR A 194 -25.37 -3.39 -34.83
C THR A 194 -24.26 -4.17 -35.52
N SER A 195 -23.36 -4.80 -34.74
CA SER A 195 -22.24 -5.57 -35.27
C SER A 195 -22.71 -6.75 -36.13
N THR A 196 -22.01 -6.96 -37.23
CA THR A 196 -22.31 -8.03 -38.20
C THR A 196 -22.18 -9.40 -37.55
N TRP A 197 -21.20 -9.61 -36.67
CA TRP A 197 -20.92 -10.91 -36.06
C TRP A 197 -21.99 -11.33 -35.06
N SER A 198 -22.48 -10.42 -34.22
CA SER A 198 -23.55 -10.75 -33.26
C SER A 198 -24.85 -11.06 -34.02
N LYS A 199 -25.15 -10.31 -35.08
CA LYS A 199 -26.31 -10.56 -35.94
C LYS A 199 -26.24 -11.93 -36.62
N GLU A 200 -25.10 -12.28 -37.22
CA GLU A 200 -24.93 -13.58 -37.90
C GLU A 200 -25.07 -14.77 -36.94
N VAL A 201 -24.55 -14.65 -35.71
CA VAL A 201 -24.69 -15.69 -34.68
C VAL A 201 -26.13 -15.81 -34.17
N CYS A 202 -26.81 -14.69 -33.96
CA CYS A 202 -28.17 -14.65 -33.41
C CYS A 202 -29.27 -14.86 -34.47
N ASP A 203 -28.96 -14.77 -35.77
CA ASP A 203 -29.92 -14.99 -36.84
C ASP A 203 -30.32 -16.49 -36.91
N PRO A 204 -31.61 -16.83 -36.76
CA PRO A 204 -32.08 -18.21 -36.89
C PRO A 204 -31.80 -18.85 -38.27
N LEU A 205 -31.70 -18.05 -39.34
CA LEU A 205 -31.46 -18.54 -40.70
C LEU A 205 -29.99 -18.88 -40.93
N ILE A 206 -29.07 -18.14 -40.30
CA ILE A 206 -27.62 -18.31 -40.44
C ILE A 206 -27.09 -19.12 -39.25
N GLY A 207 -26.98 -18.51 -38.06
CA GLY A 207 -26.48 -19.16 -36.85
C GLY A 207 -27.35 -20.32 -36.33
N GLY A 208 -28.64 -20.33 -36.65
CA GLY A 208 -29.51 -21.47 -36.34
C GLY A 208 -29.24 -22.70 -37.22
N THR A 209 -28.74 -22.51 -38.44
CA THR A 209 -28.47 -23.59 -39.41
C THR A 209 -27.08 -24.20 -39.23
N ILE A 210 -26.13 -23.45 -38.66
CA ILE A 210 -24.76 -23.90 -38.42
C ILE A 210 -24.71 -24.82 -37.19
N VAL A 211 -24.36 -26.08 -37.43
CA VAL A 211 -24.19 -27.12 -36.39
C VAL A 211 -22.72 -27.20 -36.01
N MET A 212 -22.42 -27.03 -34.72
CA MET A 212 -21.08 -27.12 -34.16
C MET A 212 -20.77 -28.54 -33.71
N CYS A 213 -19.51 -28.91 -33.86
CA CYS A 213 -19.00 -30.18 -33.35
C CYS A 213 -19.08 -30.22 -31.82
N PRO A 214 -19.28 -31.41 -31.25
CA PRO A 214 -19.15 -31.60 -29.81
C PRO A 214 -17.73 -31.25 -29.35
N GLN A 215 -17.61 -30.66 -28.17
CA GLN A 215 -16.33 -30.29 -27.57
C GLN A 215 -15.63 -31.46 -26.87
N CYS A 216 -16.24 -32.65 -26.89
CA CYS A 216 -15.79 -33.85 -26.20
C CYS A 216 -15.91 -35.08 -27.12
N ASP A 217 -15.01 -36.06 -26.93
CA ASP A 217 -14.85 -37.22 -27.82
C ASP A 217 -16.01 -38.27 -27.82
N LYS A 218 -16.95 -38.22 -26.87
CA LYS A 218 -18.10 -39.12 -26.62
C LYS A 218 -19.15 -38.35 -25.79
N GLU A 219 -20.40 -38.79 -25.83
CA GLU A 219 -21.54 -38.30 -25.04
C GLU A 219 -21.79 -36.79 -25.03
N CYS A 220 -21.22 -36.04 -25.96
CA CYS A 220 -21.53 -34.63 -26.18
C CYS A 220 -22.40 -34.53 -27.45
N THR A 221 -23.56 -33.87 -27.32
CA THR A 221 -24.47 -33.65 -28.44
C THR A 221 -23.97 -32.53 -29.32
N TYR A 222 -24.27 -32.62 -30.62
CA TYR A 222 -24.15 -31.47 -31.52
C TYR A 222 -24.99 -30.31 -31.00
N TRP A 223 -24.44 -29.10 -31.06
CA TRP A 223 -25.10 -27.89 -30.60
C TRP A 223 -25.17 -26.87 -31.75
N ARG A 224 -26.14 -25.96 -31.71
CA ARG A 224 -26.33 -24.94 -32.75
C ARG A 224 -25.65 -23.65 -32.34
N LEU A 225 -25.04 -22.94 -33.28
CA LEU A 225 -24.32 -21.70 -33.00
C LEU A 225 -25.23 -20.62 -32.37
N ASN A 226 -26.52 -20.60 -32.70
CA ASN A 226 -27.49 -19.69 -32.09
C ASN A 226 -27.59 -19.81 -30.56
N SER A 227 -27.28 -20.96 -29.95
CA SER A 227 -27.32 -21.09 -28.49
C SER A 227 -26.28 -20.23 -27.76
N THR A 228 -25.24 -19.76 -28.46
CA THR A 228 -24.23 -18.84 -27.90
C THR A 228 -24.51 -17.37 -28.18
N CYS A 229 -25.67 -17.02 -28.78
CA CYS A 229 -26.03 -15.65 -29.13
C CYS A 229 -25.82 -14.65 -27.98
N GLU A 230 -26.33 -14.93 -26.79
CA GLU A 230 -26.18 -14.05 -25.62
C GLU A 230 -24.71 -13.88 -25.18
N SER A 231 -23.93 -14.96 -25.23
CA SER A 231 -22.49 -14.91 -24.93
C SER A 231 -21.73 -14.12 -26.01
N SER A 232 -22.10 -14.25 -27.28
CA SER A 232 -21.50 -13.51 -28.40
C SER A 232 -21.83 -12.02 -28.33
N LYS A 233 -23.05 -11.63 -27.91
CA LYS A 233 -23.41 -10.23 -27.65
C LYS A 233 -22.54 -9.62 -26.57
N LYS A 234 -22.38 -10.32 -25.43
CA LYS A 234 -21.48 -9.89 -24.34
C LYS A 234 -20.03 -9.79 -24.80
N LEU A 235 -19.56 -10.74 -25.61
CA LEU A 235 -18.21 -10.71 -26.17
C LEU A 235 -18.00 -9.44 -27.03
N CYS A 236 -18.98 -9.04 -27.82
CA CYS A 236 -18.92 -7.81 -28.62
C CYS A 236 -18.83 -6.53 -27.77
N ILE A 237 -19.32 -6.54 -26.52
CA ILE A 237 -19.15 -5.41 -25.59
C ILE A 237 -17.69 -5.30 -25.15
N PHE A 238 -17.00 -6.42 -24.92
CA PHE A 238 -15.61 -6.45 -24.44
C PHE A 238 -14.57 -6.42 -25.57
N ASP A 239 -14.91 -6.95 -26.74
CA ASP A 239 -14.03 -7.04 -27.91
C ASP A 239 -14.57 -6.14 -29.03
N ASN A 240 -14.27 -4.84 -28.91
CA ASN A 240 -14.66 -3.83 -29.87
C ASN A 240 -13.49 -2.88 -30.14
N TYR A 241 -13.60 -2.04 -31.17
CA TYR A 241 -12.56 -1.07 -31.51
C TYR A 241 -12.22 -0.10 -30.37
N GLY A 242 -13.18 0.20 -29.50
CA GLY A 242 -12.99 1.01 -28.29
C GLY A 242 -12.09 0.35 -27.24
N THR A 243 -12.11 -0.99 -27.10
CA THR A 243 -11.19 -1.67 -26.18
C THR A 243 -9.76 -1.73 -26.71
N LEU A 244 -9.59 -1.73 -28.05
CA LEU A 244 -8.28 -1.54 -28.68
C LEU A 244 -7.71 -0.15 -28.39
N VAL A 245 -8.52 0.91 -28.55
CA VAL A 245 -8.11 2.28 -28.19
C VAL A 245 -7.80 2.39 -26.70
N PHE A 246 -8.61 1.76 -25.85
CA PHE A 246 -8.37 1.71 -24.41
C PHE A 246 -7.07 0.99 -24.05
N ALA A 247 -6.71 -0.10 -24.75
CA ALA A 247 -5.45 -0.81 -24.52
C ALA A 247 -4.22 0.08 -24.83
N VAL A 248 -4.27 0.84 -25.94
CA VAL A 248 -3.22 1.82 -26.28
C VAL A 248 -3.18 2.94 -25.24
N PHE A 249 -4.33 3.45 -24.81
CA PHE A 249 -4.42 4.43 -23.73
C PHE A 249 -3.82 3.89 -22.42
N MET A 250 -4.09 2.64 -22.04
CA MET A 250 -3.54 2.03 -20.82
C MET A 250 -2.04 1.80 -20.90
N ALA A 251 -1.51 1.48 -22.08
CA ALA A 251 -0.07 1.39 -22.31
C ALA A 251 0.60 2.76 -22.11
N ILE A 252 0.06 3.82 -22.72
CA ILE A 252 0.58 5.20 -22.57
C ILE A 252 0.39 5.72 -21.14
N TRP A 253 -0.76 5.44 -20.52
CA TRP A 253 -1.08 5.82 -19.13
C TRP A 253 -0.09 5.23 -18.12
N GLY A 254 0.43 4.02 -18.39
CA GLY A 254 1.47 3.38 -17.59
C GLY A 254 2.82 4.11 -17.62
N ASP A 255 3.17 4.69 -18.76
CA ASP A 255 4.43 5.39 -19.01
C ASP A 255 4.36 6.89 -18.65
N ASP A 256 3.22 7.54 -18.88
CA ASP A 256 2.97 8.94 -18.53
C ASP A 256 2.79 9.18 -17.01
N ARG A 257 2.68 8.09 -16.23
CA ARG A 257 2.69 8.10 -14.76
C ARG A 257 3.91 8.82 -14.17
N CYS A 258 5.04 8.83 -14.88
CA CYS A 258 6.25 9.53 -14.45
C CYS A 258 6.32 10.98 -14.94
N SER A 259 5.62 11.34 -16.03
CA SER A 259 5.68 12.65 -16.68
C SER A 259 4.61 13.64 -16.16
N TRP A 260 3.38 13.16 -15.91
CA TRP A 260 2.29 13.95 -15.27
C TRP A 260 2.61 14.36 -13.83
N SER A 261 3.62 13.72 -13.25
CA SER A 261 4.31 14.06 -12.00
C SER A 261 4.71 15.54 -11.84
N SER A 262 4.69 16.33 -12.90
CA SER A 262 5.04 17.76 -12.89
C SER A 262 3.94 18.70 -12.33
N GLY A 263 2.74 18.18 -12.01
CA GLY A 263 1.63 18.96 -11.44
C GLY A 263 1.85 19.44 -10.00
N SER A 264 1.13 20.49 -9.59
CA SER A 264 1.25 21.14 -8.26
C SER A 264 0.94 20.21 -7.08
N ALA A 265 -0.02 19.29 -7.21
CA ALA A 265 -0.35 18.31 -6.16
C ALA A 265 0.79 17.31 -5.93
N THR A 266 1.47 16.90 -7.01
CA THR A 266 2.64 16.03 -6.89
C THR A 266 3.84 16.83 -6.41
N ARG A 267 3.99 18.13 -6.72
CA ARG A 267 5.10 18.96 -6.20
C ARG A 267 5.11 19.01 -4.67
N GLN A 268 3.96 19.12 -4.02
CA GLN A 268 3.88 19.03 -2.56
C GLN A 268 4.23 17.62 -2.06
N SER A 269 3.76 16.57 -2.76
CA SER A 269 4.15 15.19 -2.48
C SER A 269 5.66 14.91 -2.69
N TRP A 270 6.27 15.45 -3.75
CA TRP A 270 7.70 15.36 -4.06
C TRP A 270 8.56 16.20 -3.11
N SER A 271 8.05 17.34 -2.63
CA SER A 271 8.69 18.07 -1.53
C SER A 271 8.72 17.21 -0.28
N MET A 272 7.57 16.60 0.09
CA MET A 272 7.54 15.66 1.22
C MET A 272 8.44 14.45 1.00
N ILE A 273 8.48 13.89 -0.20
CA ILE A 273 9.36 12.76 -0.57
C ILE A 273 10.82 13.19 -0.52
N GLY A 274 11.18 14.37 -1.01
CA GLY A 274 12.54 14.91 -0.95
C GLY A 274 13.01 15.05 0.50
N ASP A 275 12.18 15.67 1.34
CA ASP A 275 12.45 15.81 2.77
C ASP A 275 12.54 14.43 3.47
N THR A 276 11.68 13.48 3.07
CA THR A 276 11.66 12.11 3.62
C THR A 276 12.85 11.28 3.13
N VAL A 277 13.28 11.42 1.88
CA VAL A 277 14.41 10.68 1.30
C VAL A 277 15.71 11.16 1.95
N GLU A 278 15.87 12.47 2.14
CA GLU A 278 17.00 13.00 2.92
C GLU A 278 16.98 12.46 4.37
N PHE A 279 15.81 12.34 4.99
CA PHE A 279 15.67 11.74 6.32
C PHE A 279 15.99 10.23 6.32
N LEU A 280 15.52 9.48 5.32
CA LEU A 280 15.71 8.03 5.21
C LEU A 280 17.14 7.63 4.85
N GLU A 281 17.83 8.41 4.00
CA GLU A 281 19.26 8.25 3.73
C GLU A 281 20.09 8.48 5.00
N GLN A 282 19.63 9.38 5.88
CA GLN A 282 20.24 9.62 7.18
C GLN A 282 19.89 8.55 8.23
N GLU A 283 18.86 7.73 7.98
CA GLU A 283 18.35 6.67 8.86
C GLU A 283 19.06 5.30 8.67
N GLU A 284 20.15 5.21 7.91
CA GLU A 284 20.84 3.93 7.60
C GLU A 284 21.61 3.30 8.79
N GLN A 285 21.07 3.44 10.01
CA GLN A 285 21.57 2.71 11.17
C GLN A 285 21.17 1.23 11.10
N PRO A 286 22.09 0.31 11.43
CA PRO A 286 21.76 -1.11 11.43
C PRO A 286 20.65 -1.41 12.43
N ARG A 287 19.73 -2.30 12.02
CA ARG A 287 18.63 -2.75 12.87
C ARG A 287 19.20 -3.35 14.17
N PRO A 288 18.66 -3.04 15.36
CA PRO A 288 19.18 -3.58 16.62
C PRO A 288 19.12 -5.13 16.69
N GLU A 289 18.14 -5.76 16.03
CA GLU A 289 18.08 -7.22 15.89
C GLU A 289 19.24 -7.81 15.06
N TYR A 290 19.73 -7.04 14.10
CA TYR A 290 20.87 -7.42 13.27
C TYR A 290 22.16 -7.32 14.11
N GLU A 291 22.38 -6.17 14.76
CA GLU A 291 23.52 -5.94 15.67
C GLU A 291 23.61 -7.02 16.76
N ALA A 292 22.47 -7.42 17.33
CA ALA A 292 22.39 -8.42 18.38
C ALA A 292 22.75 -9.85 17.92
N LYS A 293 22.84 -10.11 16.62
CA LYS A 293 23.25 -11.39 16.02
C LYS A 293 24.71 -11.37 15.53
N CYS A 294 25.39 -10.22 15.60
CA CYS A 294 26.71 -10.05 15.05
C CYS A 294 27.80 -10.65 15.95
N ASN A 295 28.45 -11.71 15.47
CA ASN A 295 29.54 -12.40 16.18
C ASN A 295 30.89 -12.29 15.47
N HIS A 296 30.91 -11.96 14.17
CA HIS A 296 32.13 -11.93 13.36
C HIS A 296 32.53 -10.48 13.06
N GLU A 297 33.80 -10.13 13.21
CA GLU A 297 34.30 -8.80 12.86
C GLU A 297 34.72 -8.75 11.38
N ARG A 298 34.41 -7.65 10.71
CA ARG A 298 34.83 -7.34 9.34
C ARG A 298 35.21 -5.86 9.28
N ILE A 299 36.15 -5.49 8.41
CA ILE A 299 36.40 -4.07 8.10
C ILE A 299 35.51 -3.68 6.92
N ASN A 300 34.69 -2.64 7.10
CA ASN A 300 33.85 -2.13 6.03
C ASN A 300 34.73 -1.52 4.91
N PRO A 301 34.56 -1.91 3.64
CA PRO A 301 35.41 -1.44 2.54
C PRO A 301 35.25 0.05 2.24
N VAL A 302 34.11 0.66 2.59
CA VAL A 302 33.81 2.08 2.34
C VAL A 302 34.24 2.93 3.53
N THR A 303 33.78 2.61 4.75
CA THR A 303 34.02 3.44 5.93
C THR A 303 35.36 3.15 6.63
N ARG A 304 36.01 2.02 6.30
CA ARG A 304 37.24 1.51 6.98
C ARG A 304 37.09 1.30 8.50
N VAL A 305 35.87 1.35 9.01
CA VAL A 305 35.56 1.06 10.41
C VAL A 305 35.35 -0.45 10.59
N LYS A 306 35.76 -0.99 11.74
CA LYS A 306 35.46 -2.38 12.13
C LYS A 306 33.95 -2.50 12.41
N GLU A 307 33.26 -3.30 11.60
CA GLU A 307 31.85 -3.62 11.73
C GLU A 307 31.68 -5.09 12.15
N ASN A 308 30.68 -5.37 12.99
CA ASN A 308 30.34 -6.75 13.33
C ASN A 308 29.24 -7.24 12.39
N VAL A 309 29.40 -8.44 11.83
CA VAL A 309 28.46 -9.10 10.93
C VAL A 309 27.96 -10.42 11.54
N PRO A 310 26.71 -10.83 11.27
CA PRO A 310 26.13 -12.04 11.86
C PRO A 310 26.56 -13.32 11.17
N TYR A 311 26.93 -13.25 9.89
CA TYR A 311 27.27 -14.42 9.08
C TYR A 311 28.51 -14.15 8.23
N THR A 312 29.33 -15.18 8.06
CA THR A 312 30.40 -15.20 7.06
C THR A 312 29.83 -15.15 5.64
N ALA A 313 30.65 -14.80 4.65
CA ALA A 313 30.23 -14.75 3.24
C ALA A 313 29.60 -16.08 2.77
N CYS A 314 30.23 -17.20 3.12
CA CYS A 314 29.71 -18.54 2.80
C CYS A 314 28.35 -18.82 3.47
N GLY A 315 28.21 -18.51 4.77
CA GLY A 315 26.94 -18.67 5.49
C GLY A 315 25.82 -17.78 4.95
N ARG A 316 26.16 -16.58 4.47
CA ARG A 316 25.22 -15.69 3.78
C ARG A 316 24.76 -16.28 2.44
N CYS A 317 25.69 -16.79 1.63
CA CYS A 317 25.36 -17.43 0.35
C CYS A 317 24.39 -18.60 0.55
N ILE A 318 24.70 -19.52 1.48
CA ILE A 318 23.82 -20.67 1.76
C ILE A 318 22.42 -20.21 2.16
N ARG A 319 22.32 -19.22 3.05
CA ARG A 319 21.01 -18.71 3.51
C ARG A 319 20.22 -18.04 2.40
N VAL A 320 20.87 -17.22 1.57
CA VAL A 320 20.22 -16.57 0.43
C VAL A 320 19.77 -17.62 -0.59
N SER A 321 20.59 -18.64 -0.87
CA SER A 321 20.21 -19.76 -1.74
C SER A 321 19.02 -20.55 -1.21
N LEU A 322 18.97 -20.85 0.09
CA LEU A 322 17.81 -21.48 0.72
C LEU A 322 16.57 -20.58 0.65
N GLY A 323 16.73 -19.28 0.90
CA GLY A 323 15.66 -18.29 0.74
C GLY A 323 15.09 -18.27 -0.67
N ILE A 324 15.95 -18.18 -1.69
CA ILE A 324 15.55 -18.25 -3.10
C ILE A 324 14.86 -19.58 -3.40
N GLY A 325 15.40 -20.70 -2.92
CA GLY A 325 14.81 -22.03 -3.09
C GLY A 325 13.39 -22.11 -2.53
N THR A 326 13.14 -21.55 -1.34
CA THR A 326 11.80 -21.50 -0.75
C THR A 326 10.83 -20.65 -1.56
N VAL A 327 11.28 -19.49 -2.08
CA VAL A 327 10.44 -18.62 -2.93
C VAL A 327 10.08 -19.34 -4.23
N LEU A 328 11.04 -19.98 -4.88
CA LEU A 328 10.80 -20.76 -6.09
C LEU A 328 9.84 -21.92 -5.85
N PHE A 329 9.98 -22.63 -4.72
CA PHE A 329 9.05 -23.68 -4.34
C PHE A 329 7.61 -23.17 -4.23
N TRP A 330 7.39 -22.02 -3.57
CA TRP A 330 6.06 -21.42 -3.48
C TRP A 330 5.51 -20.95 -4.82
N ILE A 331 6.36 -20.44 -5.72
CA ILE A 331 5.96 -20.10 -7.10
C ILE A 331 5.49 -21.34 -7.85
N VAL A 332 6.25 -22.44 -7.78
CA VAL A 332 5.89 -23.71 -8.42
C VAL A 332 4.59 -24.26 -7.83
N LEU A 333 4.37 -24.15 -6.52
CA LEU A 333 3.13 -24.55 -5.88
C LEU A 333 1.93 -23.76 -6.42
N ILE A 334 2.08 -22.44 -6.58
CA ILE A 334 1.02 -21.60 -7.19
C ILE A 334 0.77 -22.03 -8.63
N LEU A 335 1.81 -22.26 -9.43
CA LEU A 335 1.65 -22.73 -10.82
C LEU A 335 0.96 -24.10 -10.88
N ALA A 336 1.32 -25.03 -10.00
CA ALA A 336 0.67 -26.32 -9.88
C ALA A 336 -0.80 -26.18 -9.45
N SER A 337 -1.11 -25.24 -8.56
CA SER A 337 -2.49 -24.96 -8.12
C SER A 337 -3.37 -24.36 -9.23
N VAL A 338 -2.78 -23.69 -10.23
CA VAL A 338 -3.51 -23.19 -11.40
C VAL A 338 -3.64 -24.27 -12.48
N ALA A 339 -2.59 -25.07 -12.70
CA ALA A 339 -2.61 -26.16 -13.67
C ALA A 339 -3.53 -27.31 -13.25
N TRP A 340 -3.64 -27.59 -11.95
CA TRP A 340 -4.44 -28.70 -11.42
C TRP A 340 -5.94 -28.58 -11.74
N PRO A 341 -6.61 -27.44 -11.51
CA PRO A 341 -7.99 -27.21 -11.96
C PRO A 341 -8.14 -27.33 -13.47
N SER A 342 -7.20 -26.81 -14.29
CA SER A 342 -7.28 -26.96 -15.75
C SER A 342 -7.25 -28.43 -16.17
N SER A 343 -6.32 -29.21 -15.62
CA SER A 343 -6.26 -30.66 -15.84
C SER A 343 -7.47 -31.39 -15.24
N TYR A 344 -8.04 -30.89 -14.14
CA TYR A 344 -9.24 -31.45 -13.52
C TYR A 344 -10.51 -31.11 -14.30
N THR A 345 -10.66 -29.93 -14.90
CA THR A 345 -11.76 -29.62 -15.84
C THR A 345 -11.64 -30.44 -17.11
N ASP A 346 -10.44 -30.60 -17.65
CA ASP A 346 -10.19 -31.52 -18.77
C ASP A 346 -10.54 -32.97 -18.39
N TRP A 347 -10.15 -33.40 -17.18
CA TRP A 347 -10.48 -34.73 -16.63
C TRP A 347 -11.96 -34.88 -16.26
N GLN A 348 -12.65 -33.84 -15.82
CA GLN A 348 -14.07 -33.87 -15.47
C GLN A 348 -14.93 -33.90 -16.74
N CYS A 349 -14.56 -33.15 -17.78
CA CYS A 349 -15.07 -33.35 -19.14
C CYS A 349 -14.81 -34.80 -19.63
N SER A 350 -13.64 -35.36 -19.35
CA SER A 350 -13.29 -36.75 -19.72
C SER A 350 -13.95 -37.84 -18.85
N SER A 351 -14.42 -37.53 -17.64
CA SER A 351 -14.94 -38.51 -16.66
C SER A 351 -16.46 -38.49 -16.46
N HIS A 352 -17.15 -37.37 -16.64
CA HIS A 352 -18.63 -37.34 -16.74
C HIS A 352 -19.11 -38.28 -17.85
N PHE A 353 -18.39 -38.19 -18.97
CA PHE A 353 -18.40 -39.05 -20.15
C PHE A 353 -18.16 -40.56 -19.95
N ARG A 354 -17.53 -40.96 -18.84
CA ARG A 354 -17.30 -42.39 -18.53
C ARG A 354 -18.42 -42.98 -17.68
N ARG A 355 -19.28 -42.12 -17.10
CA ARG A 355 -20.34 -42.52 -16.17
C ARG A 355 -21.68 -42.68 -16.87
N ASP A 356 -22.01 -41.83 -17.85
CA ASP A 356 -23.23 -41.98 -18.67
C ASP A 356 -23.12 -43.19 -19.63
N SER A 357 -21.91 -43.53 -20.09
CA SER A 357 -21.64 -44.73 -20.92
C SER A 357 -21.71 -46.08 -20.18
N SER A 358 -22.00 -46.07 -18.88
CA SER A 358 -22.27 -47.27 -18.07
C SER A 358 -23.75 -47.43 -17.67
N LEU A 359 -24.61 -46.49 -18.09
CA LEU A 359 -26.06 -46.46 -17.82
C LEU A 359 -26.92 -46.61 -19.10
N THR A 360 -26.29 -46.88 -20.25
CA THR A 360 -26.91 -47.40 -21.48
C THR A 360 -26.39 -48.80 -21.77
#